data_AF-A0A164BJG6-F1
#
_entry.id   AF-A0A164BJG6-F1
#
_cell.length_a   1.000
_cell.length_b   1.000
_cell.length_c   1.000
_cell.angle_alpha   90.00
_cell.angle_beta   90.00
_cell.angle_gamma   90.00
#
_symmetry.space_group_name_H-M   'P 1'
#
loop_
_entity.id
_entity.type
_entity.pdbx_description
1 polymer ?
#
loop_
_entity_poly.entity_id
_entity_poly.type
_entity_poly.pdbx_seq_one_letter_code
_entity_poly.pdbx_strand_id
1 'polypeptide(L)'
;MTARPPTEVVRLLNSFFAVIVEEVGRRHGLINKFQGDVTLVVFGAPASVCSPETDALATARAIAHRLAAEVPNAGPASASPPE
;
A
#
# COMPACT_ATOMS: atom_id res chain seq x y z
N MET A 1 18.57 6.70 18.93
CA MET A 1 17.10 6.66 18.69
C MET A 1 16.63 8.06 18.35
N THR A 2 16.56 8.41 17.07
CA THR A 2 15.95 9.68 16.64
C THR A 2 14.48 9.42 16.37
N ALA A 3 13.62 9.73 17.34
CA ALA A 3 12.18 9.73 17.12
C ALA A 3 11.85 10.86 16.11
N ARG A 4 11.17 10.52 15.00
CA ARG A 4 10.67 11.55 14.07
C ARG A 4 9.54 12.33 14.75
N PRO A 5 9.44 13.65 14.52
CA PRO A 5 8.30 14.44 14.96
C PRO A 5 6.98 13.81 14.48
N PRO A 6 5.90 13.84 15.28
CA PRO A 6 4.60 13.27 14.89
C PRO A 6 4.08 13.78 13.55
N THR A 7 4.32 15.05 13.23
CA THR A 7 3.94 15.68 11.95
C THR A 7 4.67 15.09 10.75
N GLU A 8 5.91 14.65 10.93
CA GLU A 8 6.70 14.01 9.87
C GLU A 8 6.21 12.58 9.61
N VAL A 9 5.83 11.86 10.67
CA VAL A 9 5.23 10.53 10.57
C VAL A 9 3.87 10.59 9.84
N VAL A 10 3.02 11.56 10.18
CA VAL A 10 1.73 11.75 9.51
C VAL A 10 1.90 12.08 8.03
N ARG A 11 2.89 12.93 7.68
CA ARG A 11 3.19 13.23 6.27
C ARG A 11 3.63 11.98 5.52
N LEU A 12 4.49 11.14 6.11
CA LEU A 12 4.94 9.90 5.51
C LEU A 12 3.77 8.93 5.26
N LEU A 13 2.91 8.75 6.27
CA LEU A 13 1.72 7.88 6.16
C LEU A 13 0.77 8.39 5.08
N ASN A 14 0.55 9.70 5.00
CA ASN A 14 -0.32 10.28 3.96
C ASN A 14 0.23 10.02 2.55
N SER A 15 1.55 10.17 2.34
CA SER A 15 2.18 9.84 1.05
C SER A 15 2.06 8.34 0.71
N PHE A 16 2.26 7.47 1.71
CA PHE A 16 2.09 6.03 1.54
C PHE A 16 0.65 5.65 1.13
N PHE A 17 -0.35 6.20 1.83
CA PHE A 17 -1.76 5.94 1.49
C PHE A 17 -2.15 6.50 0.14
N ALA A 18 -1.61 7.66 -0.26
CA ALA A 18 -1.90 8.24 -1.58
C ALA A 18 -1.51 7.29 -2.72
N VAL A 19 -0.32 6.67 -2.65
CA VAL A 19 0.14 5.67 -3.64
C VAL A 19 -0.80 4.47 -3.67
N ILE A 20 -1.20 3.95 -2.51
CA ILE A 20 -2.10 2.79 -2.44
C ILE A 20 -3.47 3.12 -3.04
N VAL A 21 -4.08 4.24 -2.63
CA VAL A 21 -5.40 4.65 -3.13
C VAL A 21 -5.40 4.83 -4.64
N GLU A 22 -4.36 5.43 -5.19
CA GLU A 22 -4.25 5.65 -6.62
C GLU A 22 -4.11 4.33 -7.39
N GLU A 23 -3.21 3.44 -6.99
CA GLU A 23 -2.99 2.17 -7.71
C GLU A 23 -4.17 1.21 -7.61
N VAL A 24 -4.84 1.18 -6.46
CA VAL A 24 -6.05 0.37 -6.25
C VAL A 24 -7.21 0.89 -7.10
N GLY A 25 -7.40 2.20 -7.16
CA GLY A 25 -8.43 2.82 -8.00
C GLY A 25 -8.22 2.57 -9.49
N ARG A 26 -6.96 2.53 -9.96
CA ARG A 26 -6.62 2.25 -11.37
C ARG A 26 -6.98 0.85 -11.84
N ARG A 27 -7.10 -0.12 -10.93
CA ARG A 27 -7.35 -1.54 -11.24
C ARG A 27 -8.67 -2.05 -10.64
N HIS A 28 -9.61 -1.13 -10.36
CA HIS A 28 -10.94 -1.46 -9.84
C HIS A 28 -10.92 -2.27 -8.54
N GLY A 29 -9.85 -2.15 -7.76
CA GLY A 29 -9.79 -2.73 -6.42
C GLY A 29 -10.59 -1.91 -5.44
N LEU A 30 -11.06 -2.55 -4.37
CA LEU A 30 -11.78 -1.91 -3.29
C LEU A 30 -10.94 -1.94 -2.03
N ILE A 31 -10.65 -0.76 -1.47
CA ILE A 31 -10.04 -0.68 -0.15
C ILE A 31 -11.11 -1.00 0.87
N ASN A 32 -10.97 -2.14 1.55
CA ASN A 32 -11.91 -2.55 2.57
C ASN A 32 -11.60 -1.86 3.90
N LYS A 33 -10.32 -1.82 4.31
CA LYS A 33 -9.91 -1.27 5.61
C LYS A 33 -8.48 -0.70 5.60
N PHE A 34 -8.27 0.37 6.38
CA PHE A 34 -6.96 0.84 6.84
C PHE A 34 -6.80 0.51 8.32
N GLN A 35 -5.66 -0.07 8.71
CA GLN A 35 -5.37 -0.41 10.10
C GLN A 35 -3.91 -0.10 10.43
N GLY A 36 -3.68 1.09 10.96
CA GLY A 36 -2.32 1.60 11.16
C GLY A 36 -1.63 1.80 9.81
N ASP A 37 -0.49 1.17 9.61
CA ASP A 37 0.30 1.10 8.39
C ASP A 37 -0.17 0.02 7.40
N VAL A 38 -1.15 -0.81 7.78
CA VAL A 38 -1.69 -1.88 6.94
C VAL A 38 -2.91 -1.40 6.17
N THR A 39 -3.00 -1.79 4.89
CA THR A 39 -4.21 -1.59 4.07
C THR A 39 -4.69 -2.93 3.52
N LEU A 40 -5.97 -3.23 3.68
CA LEU A 40 -6.62 -4.40 3.09
C LEU A 40 -7.37 -3.99 1.81
N VAL A 41 -6.96 -4.57 0.70
CA VAL A 41 -7.56 -4.34 -0.63
C VAL A 41 -8.17 -5.64 -1.14
N VAL A 42 -9.39 -5.55 -1.66
CA VAL A 42 -10.13 -6.68 -2.23
C VAL A 42 -10.38 -6.42 -3.71
N PHE A 43 -10.16 -7.45 -4.53
CA PHE A 43 -10.46 -7.44 -5.96
C PHE A 43 -11.52 -8.53 -6.24
N GLY A 44 -12.48 -8.23 -7.12
CA GLY A 44 -13.53 -9.19 -7.48
C GLY A 44 -14.76 -9.23 -6.57
N ALA A 45 -14.81 -8.39 -5.53
CA ALA A 45 -15.99 -8.23 -4.69
C ALA A 45 -16.14 -6.80 -4.14
N PRO A 46 -17.36 -6.23 -4.09
CA PRO A 46 -18.62 -6.76 -4.63
C PRO A 46 -18.71 -6.62 -6.16
N ALA A 47 -17.80 -5.88 -6.79
CA ALA A 47 -17.72 -5.74 -8.23
C ALA A 47 -17.00 -6.94 -8.86
N SER A 48 -17.65 -7.63 -9.79
CA SER A 48 -17.00 -8.64 -10.62
C SER A 48 -16.06 -7.97 -11.62
N VAL A 49 -14.77 -8.30 -11.53
CA VAL A 49 -13.75 -7.95 -12.52
C VAL A 49 -13.36 -9.20 -13.30
N CYS A 50 -12.87 -9.01 -14.53
CA CYS A 50 -12.63 -10.11 -15.46
C CYS A 50 -11.45 -11.01 -15.04
N SER A 51 -10.48 -10.47 -14.30
CA SER A 51 -9.26 -11.20 -13.88
C SER A 51 -8.74 -10.68 -12.53
N PRO A 52 -9.48 -10.91 -11.42
CA PRO A 52 -9.17 -10.33 -10.11
C PRO A 52 -7.77 -10.69 -9.60
N GLU A 53 -7.30 -11.91 -9.85
CA GLU A 53 -5.95 -12.35 -9.50
C GLU A 53 -4.85 -11.59 -10.25
N THR A 54 -5.08 -11.29 -11.53
CA THR A 54 -4.14 -10.53 -12.36
C THR A 54 -4.11 -9.08 -11.90
N ASP A 55 -5.27 -8.49 -11.64
CA ASP A 55 -5.41 -7.10 -11.16
C ASP A 55 -4.80 -6.92 -9.78
N ALA A 56 -5.02 -7.87 -8.87
CA ALA A 56 -4.44 -7.86 -7.53
C ALA A 56 -2.91 -7.91 -7.57
N LEU A 57 -2.33 -8.86 -8.33
CA LEU A 57 -0.89 -8.99 -8.44
C LEU A 57 -0.25 -7.77 -9.13
N ALA A 58 -0.88 -7.27 -10.19
CA ALA A 58 -0.41 -6.07 -10.89
C ALA A 58 -0.47 -4.83 -9.99
N THR A 59 -1.53 -4.69 -9.17
CA THR A 59 -1.66 -3.61 -8.19
C THR A 59 -0.55 -3.69 -7.15
N ALA A 60 -0.34 -4.86 -6.54
CA ALA A 60 0.67 -5.07 -5.50
C ALA A 60 2.08 -4.72 -6.01
N ARG A 61 2.41 -5.15 -7.23
CA ARG A 61 3.70 -4.83 -7.87
C ARG A 61 3.87 -3.34 -8.14
N ALA A 62 2.83 -2.67 -8.63
CA ALA A 62 2.87 -1.24 -8.90
C ALA A 62 3.03 -0.42 -7.62
N ILE A 63 2.30 -0.79 -6.55
CA ILE A 63 2.44 -0.19 -5.22
C ILE A 63 3.88 -0.35 -4.72
N ALA A 64 4.45 -1.56 -4.75
CA ALA A 64 5.81 -1.80 -4.28
C ALA A 64 6.85 -0.95 -5.02
N HIS A 65 6.73 -0.86 -6.35
CA HIS A 65 7.64 -0.05 -7.17
C HIS A 65 7.50 1.45 -6.86
N ARG A 66 6.27 1.96 -6.75
CA ARG A 66 6.02 3.38 -6.45
C ARG A 66 6.43 3.76 -5.05
N LEU A 67 6.18 2.91 -4.06
CA LEU A 67 6.63 3.15 -2.70
C LEU A 67 8.16 3.21 -2.60
N ALA A 68 8.88 2.32 -3.31
CA ALA A 68 10.34 2.37 -3.36
C ALA A 68 10.88 3.66 -4.00
N ALA A 69 10.18 4.21 -5.00
CA ALA A 69 10.58 5.43 -5.69
C ALA A 69 10.17 6.73 -4.96
N GLU A 70 8.95 6.77 -4.43
CA GLU A 70 8.30 7.98 -3.88
C GLU A 70 8.43 8.07 -2.36
N VAL A 71 8.61 6.93 -1.67
CA VAL A 71 8.61 6.83 -0.20
C VAL A 71 9.75 5.92 0.33
N PRO A 72 11.02 6.23 0.02
CA PRO A 72 12.17 5.35 0.36
C PRO A 72 12.37 5.13 1.87
N ASN A 73 11.83 6.02 2.71
CA ASN A 73 11.93 5.96 4.16
C ASN A 73 10.75 5.26 4.86
N ALA A 74 9.86 4.61 4.09
CA ALA A 74 8.77 3.75 4.58
C ALA A 74 9.13 2.25 4.55
N GLY A 75 10.42 1.92 4.59
CA GLY A 75 10.88 0.52 4.62
C GLY A 75 10.22 -0.27 5.75
N PRO A 76 10.04 -1.60 5.57
CA PRO A 76 9.37 -2.44 6.57
C PRO A 76 10.09 -2.28 7.91
N ALA A 77 9.36 -1.89 8.95
CA ALA A 77 9.83 -2.09 10.31
C ALA A 77 10.02 -3.61 10.49
N SER A 78 11.28 -4.06 10.53
CA SER A 78 11.71 -5.45 10.68
C SER A 78 11.11 -6.46 9.67
N ALA A 79 11.62 -6.48 8.44
CA ALA A 79 11.73 -7.77 7.75
C ALA A 79 12.97 -8.50 8.31
N SER A 80 12.81 -9.16 9.45
CA SER A 80 13.74 -10.23 9.83
C SER A 80 13.54 -11.38 8.83
N PRO A 81 14.62 -11.93 8.23
CA PRO A 81 14.49 -13.11 7.39
C PRO A 81 13.97 -14.30 8.23
N PRO A 82 13.16 -15.20 7.67
CA PRO A 82 12.87 -16.46 8.34
C PRO A 82 14.16 -17.28 8.44
N GLU A 83 14.45 -17.83 9.63
CA GLU A 83 15.37 -18.96 9.78
C GLU A 83 14.83 -20.21 9.09
#